data_AF-A0AA90H896-F1
#
_entry.id   AF-A0AA90H896-F1
#
_cell.length_a   1.000
_cell.length_b   1.000
_cell.length_c   1.000
_cell.angle_alpha   90.00
_cell.angle_beta   90.00
_cell.angle_gamma   90.00
#
_symmetry.space_group_name_H-M   'P 1'
#
loop_
_entity.id
_entity.type
_entity.pdbx_description
1 polymer ?
#
loop_
_entity_poly.entity_id
_entity_poly.type
_entity_poly.pdbx_seq_one_letter_code
_entity_poly.pdbx_strand_id
1 'polypeptide(L)'
;MSPSSLTREQLETVFDTVELVTHQGDDLDDVVRDADARSVLRELGIPVWENPWFDLEESLRDDFVFLRDGETNLAAGHDTVPPGAGDWIVLGMIPYDDLALDPHSGAVHCLPQDSEIYVLSSSLRQFVHFLYLLQRERPNYTPVENPEDLTDDLPFVEDVRDRLEAEMRSVDPVAMENPDCHWHGILDYIVGGEY
;
A
#
# COMPACT_ATOMS: atom_id res chain seq x y z
N MET A 1 13.18 11.79 15.04
CA MET A 1 12.09 10.85 15.30
C MET A 1 12.49 9.56 14.61
N SER A 2 12.55 8.44 15.33
CA SER A 2 12.89 7.16 14.71
C SER A 2 11.75 6.74 13.78
N PRO A 3 12.03 6.19 12.58
CA PRO A 3 10.99 5.62 11.74
C PRO A 3 10.25 4.55 12.54
N SER A 4 8.91 4.52 12.44
CA SER A 4 8.06 3.60 13.19
C SER A 4 8.55 2.16 12.98
N SER A 5 8.98 1.52 14.05
CA SER A 5 9.57 0.18 14.04
C SER A 5 8.50 -0.90 13.92
N LEU A 6 7.77 -0.92 12.79
CA LEU A 6 6.86 -2.03 12.52
C LEU A 6 7.68 -3.32 12.45
N THR A 7 7.42 -4.26 13.35
CA THR A 7 8.13 -5.54 13.40
C THR A 7 7.29 -6.69 12.87
N ARG A 8 7.96 -7.81 12.55
CA ARG A 8 7.31 -9.04 12.11
C ARG A 8 6.34 -9.56 13.16
N GLU A 9 6.74 -9.52 14.43
CA GLU A 9 5.90 -9.96 15.54
C GLU A 9 4.63 -9.12 15.66
N GLN A 10 4.68 -7.82 15.34
CA GLN A 10 3.48 -6.99 15.33
C GLN A 10 2.53 -7.39 14.19
N LEU A 11 3.06 -7.64 12.99
CA LEU A 11 2.25 -8.12 11.87
C LEU A 11 1.58 -9.46 12.18
N GLU A 12 2.31 -10.39 12.82
CA GLU A 12 1.78 -11.70 13.21
C GLU A 12 0.72 -11.65 14.31
N THR A 13 0.45 -10.48 14.91
CA THR A 13 -0.72 -10.32 15.78
C THR A 13 -2.03 -10.14 15.01
N VAL A 14 -1.94 -9.83 13.71
CA VAL A 14 -3.06 -9.44 12.84
C VAL A 14 -3.18 -10.35 11.62
N PHE A 15 -2.05 -10.81 11.09
CA PHE A 15 -1.96 -11.66 9.89
C PHE A 15 -1.38 -13.03 10.25
N ASP A 16 -1.86 -14.06 9.56
CA ASP A 16 -1.22 -15.36 9.59
C ASP A 16 0.15 -15.32 8.89
N THR A 17 1.09 -16.16 9.30
CA THR A 17 2.44 -16.20 8.71
C THR A 17 2.42 -16.41 7.18
N VAL A 18 1.42 -17.15 6.68
CA VAL A 18 1.23 -17.44 5.24
C VAL A 18 0.75 -16.22 4.44
N GLU A 19 0.09 -15.27 5.10
CA GLU A 19 -0.38 -14.01 4.52
C GLU A 19 0.75 -12.99 4.39
N LEU A 20 1.91 -13.23 5.00
CA LEU A 20 3.03 -12.30 4.97
C LEU A 20 4.09 -12.76 3.95
N VAL A 21 3.94 -12.30 2.72
CA VAL A 21 4.74 -12.72 1.56
C VAL A 21 6.14 -12.12 1.62
N THR A 22 7.16 -12.99 1.62
CA THR A 22 8.58 -12.61 1.50
C THR A 22 9.13 -13.09 0.17
N HIS A 23 10.06 -12.32 -0.39
CA HIS A 23 10.78 -12.64 -1.60
C HIS A 23 11.81 -13.75 -1.34
N GLN A 24 11.83 -14.77 -2.21
CA GLN A 24 12.65 -15.97 -2.09
C GLN A 24 13.82 -16.00 -3.09
N GLY A 25 13.87 -15.06 -4.04
CA GLY A 25 14.95 -14.94 -5.01
C GLY A 25 16.27 -14.47 -4.38
N ASP A 26 17.37 -14.97 -4.94
CA ASP A 26 18.73 -14.65 -4.51
C ASP A 26 19.23 -13.29 -5.06
N ASP A 27 18.45 -12.65 -5.93
CA ASP A 27 18.77 -11.41 -6.64
C ASP A 27 18.35 -10.13 -5.89
N LEU A 28 17.66 -10.26 -4.75
CA LEU A 28 17.17 -9.13 -3.95
C LEU A 28 18.25 -8.07 -3.64
N ASP A 29 19.48 -8.48 -3.31
CA ASP A 29 20.58 -7.55 -3.01
C ASP A 29 21.15 -6.82 -4.24
N ASP A 30 20.96 -7.41 -5.43
CA ASP A 30 21.36 -6.83 -6.70
C ASP A 30 20.29 -5.89 -7.27
N VAL A 31 19.02 -6.19 -7.01
CA VAL A 31 17.88 -5.43 -7.52
C VAL A 31 17.52 -4.27 -6.60
N VAL A 32 17.28 -4.53 -5.31
CA VAL A 32 16.77 -3.52 -4.36
C VAL A 32 17.93 -2.87 -3.61
N ARG A 33 18.15 -1.57 -3.82
CA ARG A 33 19.26 -0.82 -3.23
C ARG A 33 18.93 -0.26 -1.86
N ASP A 34 17.67 0.11 -1.63
CA ASP A 34 17.23 0.54 -0.32
C ASP A 34 17.31 -0.60 0.70
N ALA A 35 17.92 -0.32 1.86
CA ALA A 35 18.17 -1.33 2.87
C ALA A 35 16.89 -1.70 3.66
N ASP A 36 15.98 -0.74 3.85
CA ASP A 36 14.74 -0.96 4.57
C ASP A 36 13.76 -1.78 3.72
N ALA A 37 13.59 -1.42 2.45
CA ALA A 37 12.80 -2.19 1.49
C ALA A 37 13.29 -3.64 1.37
N ARG A 38 14.62 -3.86 1.34
CA ARG A 38 15.18 -5.23 1.39
C ARG A 38 14.82 -5.97 2.67
N SER A 39 14.92 -5.32 3.83
CA SER A 39 14.49 -5.93 5.10
C SER A 39 13.01 -6.28 5.08
N VAL A 40 12.17 -5.43 4.46
CA VAL A 40 10.75 -5.74 4.30
C VAL A 40 10.55 -6.97 3.42
N LEU A 41 11.11 -6.98 2.21
CA LEU A 41 10.93 -8.08 1.26
C LEU A 41 11.52 -9.40 1.76
N ARG A 42 12.60 -9.37 2.54
CA ARG A 42 13.28 -10.58 3.04
C ARG A 42 12.71 -11.13 4.34
N GLU A 43 12.35 -10.25 5.28
CA GLU A 43 12.10 -10.64 6.68
C GLU A 43 10.71 -10.25 7.16
N LEU A 44 10.29 -9.01 6.89
CA LEU A 44 8.99 -8.51 7.39
C LEU A 44 7.81 -9.14 6.65
N GLY A 45 7.93 -9.22 5.32
CA GLY A 45 6.88 -9.62 4.39
C GLY A 45 5.86 -8.53 4.10
N ILE A 46 5.23 -8.62 2.93
CA ILE A 46 4.08 -7.80 2.54
C ILE A 46 2.80 -8.57 2.88
N PRO A 47 1.88 -8.01 3.68
CA PRO A 47 0.60 -8.64 3.97
C PRO A 47 -0.28 -8.76 2.72
N VAL A 48 -0.80 -9.95 2.49
CA VAL A 48 -1.75 -10.29 1.43
C VAL A 48 -2.88 -11.10 2.06
N TRP A 49 -4.09 -10.58 1.99
CA TRP A 49 -5.30 -11.22 2.49
C TRP A 49 -6.48 -10.89 1.58
N GLU A 50 -7.61 -11.58 1.74
CA GLU A 50 -8.81 -11.26 0.98
C GLU A 50 -9.31 -9.86 1.37
N ASN A 51 -9.08 -8.90 0.46
CA ASN A 51 -9.42 -7.49 0.63
C ASN A 51 -9.66 -6.84 -0.73
N PRO A 52 -10.48 -5.79 -0.81
CA PRO A 52 -10.76 -5.10 -2.07
C PRO A 52 -9.79 -3.94 -2.38
N TRP A 53 -8.75 -3.71 -1.57
CA TRP A 53 -7.86 -2.54 -1.66
C TRP A 53 -6.54 -2.81 -2.34
N PHE A 54 -6.03 -4.02 -2.21
CA PHE A 54 -4.68 -4.35 -2.62
C PHE A 54 -4.60 -5.81 -3.03
N ASP A 55 -4.08 -6.01 -4.24
CA ASP A 55 -3.67 -7.31 -4.75
C ASP A 55 -2.17 -7.27 -5.06
N LEU A 56 -1.44 -8.29 -4.60
CA LEU A 56 0.02 -8.35 -4.75
C LEU A 56 0.37 -9.00 -6.09
N GLU A 57 1.38 -8.49 -6.78
CA GLU A 57 1.95 -9.16 -7.94
C GLU A 57 2.45 -10.56 -7.57
N GLU A 58 1.85 -11.60 -8.15
CA GLU A 58 2.13 -12.99 -7.81
C GLU A 58 3.60 -13.35 -8.01
N SER A 59 4.24 -12.78 -9.03
CA SER A 59 5.63 -13.06 -9.33
C SER A 59 6.58 -12.55 -8.25
N LEU A 60 6.19 -11.53 -7.46
CA LEU A 60 7.08 -10.86 -6.51
C LEU A 60 7.71 -11.81 -5.48
N ARG A 61 7.08 -12.95 -5.22
CA ARG A 61 7.65 -14.00 -4.35
C ARG A 61 8.95 -14.57 -4.91
N ASP A 62 9.04 -14.74 -6.23
CA ASP A 62 10.10 -15.54 -6.86
C ASP A 62 10.92 -14.73 -7.87
N ASP A 63 10.39 -13.62 -8.40
CA ASP A 63 11.03 -12.80 -9.45
C ASP A 63 10.55 -11.34 -9.39
N PHE A 64 11.35 -10.42 -9.94
CA PHE A 64 10.99 -9.02 -10.08
C PHE A 64 10.53 -8.69 -11.49
N VAL A 65 9.31 -8.22 -11.62
CA VAL A 65 8.80 -7.62 -12.85
C VAL A 65 9.08 -6.12 -12.81
N PHE A 66 9.77 -5.60 -13.82
CA PHE A 66 10.05 -4.17 -13.93
C PHE A 66 9.04 -3.50 -14.87
N LEU A 67 8.71 -2.23 -14.60
CA LEU A 67 7.76 -1.47 -15.44
C LEU A 67 8.20 -1.40 -16.92
N ARG A 68 9.50 -1.35 -17.21
CA ARG A 68 10.02 -1.37 -18.59
C ARG A 68 9.74 -2.68 -19.34
N ASP A 69 9.53 -3.77 -18.63
CA ASP A 69 9.33 -5.12 -19.18
C ASP A 69 7.83 -5.48 -19.27
N GLY A 70 6.96 -4.68 -18.65
CA GLY A 70 5.51 -4.83 -18.70
C GLY A 70 4.86 -4.25 -19.95
N GLU A 71 3.54 -4.44 -20.07
CA GLU A 71 2.74 -3.90 -21.17
C GLU A 71 2.43 -2.39 -21.03
N THR A 72 2.58 -1.85 -19.81
CA THR A 72 2.30 -0.45 -19.49
C THR A 72 3.35 0.48 -20.07
N ASN A 73 3.03 1.15 -21.17
CA ASN A 73 3.85 2.25 -21.68
C ASN A 73 3.59 3.52 -20.86
N LEU A 74 4.39 3.73 -19.81
CA LEU A 74 4.29 4.90 -18.92
C LEU A 74 4.22 6.23 -19.68
N ALA A 75 5.02 6.39 -20.75
CA ALA A 75 5.06 7.63 -21.52
C ALA A 75 3.82 7.86 -22.41
N ALA A 76 2.99 6.83 -22.61
CA ALA A 76 1.71 6.97 -23.31
C ALA A 76 0.55 7.32 -22.35
N GLY A 77 0.64 6.95 -21.07
CA GLY A 77 -0.38 7.19 -20.06
C GLY A 77 -0.18 8.44 -19.20
N HIS A 78 1.06 8.95 -19.08
CA HIS A 78 1.34 10.05 -18.16
C HIS A 78 2.10 11.20 -18.84
N ASP A 79 1.68 12.43 -18.55
CA ASP A 79 2.35 13.66 -19.02
C ASP A 79 3.78 13.80 -18.48
N THR A 80 4.00 13.31 -17.24
CA THR A 80 5.30 13.33 -16.58
C THR A 80 5.60 11.94 -16.02
N VAL A 81 6.70 11.35 -16.47
CA VAL A 81 7.23 10.09 -15.95
C VAL A 81 8.50 10.39 -15.14
N PRO A 82 8.58 10.00 -13.86
CA PRO A 82 9.78 10.18 -13.07
C PRO A 82 11.02 9.55 -13.73
N PRO A 83 12.20 10.21 -13.67
CA PRO A 83 13.42 9.62 -14.21
C PRO A 83 13.74 8.28 -13.55
N GLY A 84 13.96 7.26 -14.38
CA GLY A 84 14.25 5.90 -13.89
C GLY A 84 13.03 5.05 -13.54
N ALA A 85 11.80 5.56 -13.74
CA ALA A 85 10.59 4.79 -13.41
C ALA A 85 10.47 3.45 -14.17
N GLY A 86 11.09 3.32 -15.34
CA GLY A 86 11.16 2.03 -16.05
C GLY A 86 11.87 0.92 -15.26
N ASP A 87 12.76 1.26 -14.33
CA ASP A 87 13.48 0.32 -13.46
C ASP A 87 12.73 0.07 -12.13
N TRP A 88 11.54 0.62 -11.94
CA TRP A 88 10.71 0.32 -10.78
C TRP A 88 10.08 -1.07 -10.89
N ILE A 89 9.89 -1.69 -9.74
CA ILE A 89 9.38 -3.06 -9.60
C ILE A 89 7.86 -2.99 -9.46
N VAL A 90 7.11 -3.74 -10.26
CA VAL A 90 5.67 -3.89 -10.09
C VAL A 90 5.40 -4.57 -8.76
N LEU A 91 4.67 -3.90 -7.88
CA LEU A 91 4.31 -4.41 -6.56
C LEU A 91 2.98 -5.15 -6.59
N GLY A 92 2.06 -4.70 -7.45
CA GLY A 92 0.69 -5.19 -7.50
C GLY A 92 -0.25 -4.08 -7.95
N MET A 93 -1.50 -4.14 -7.50
CA MET A 93 -2.53 -3.17 -7.88
C MET A 93 -3.36 -2.76 -6.67
N ILE A 94 -3.82 -1.51 -6.71
CA ILE A 94 -5.01 -1.05 -5.98
C ILE A 94 -6.15 -0.95 -6.99
N PRO A 95 -7.42 -0.79 -6.60
CA PRO A 95 -8.51 -0.67 -7.57
C PRO A 95 -8.18 0.34 -8.67
N TYR A 96 -8.12 -0.18 -9.91
CA TYR A 96 -7.90 0.54 -11.17
C TYR A 96 -6.48 1.07 -11.44
N ASP A 97 -5.56 1.04 -10.46
CA ASP A 97 -4.22 1.62 -10.60
C ASP A 97 -3.10 0.63 -10.24
N ASP A 98 -2.04 0.62 -11.05
CA ASP A 98 -0.83 -0.17 -10.78
C ASP A 98 -0.01 0.46 -9.65
N LEU A 99 0.65 -0.39 -8.86
CA LEU A 99 1.61 0.02 -7.85
C LEU A 99 3.03 -0.40 -8.24
N ALA A 100 3.99 0.49 -8.02
CA ALA A 100 5.39 0.19 -8.23
C ALA A 100 6.28 0.62 -7.06
N LEU A 101 7.27 -0.21 -6.75
CA LEU A 101 8.33 0.07 -5.80
C LEU A 101 9.54 0.66 -6.54
N ASP A 102 10.01 1.84 -6.12
CA ASP A 102 11.32 2.33 -6.52
C ASP A 102 12.40 1.59 -5.73
N PRO A 103 13.22 0.72 -6.37
CA PRO A 103 14.23 -0.06 -5.66
C PRO A 103 15.35 0.79 -5.05
N HIS A 104 15.49 2.05 -5.48
CA HIS A 104 16.53 2.95 -4.98
C HIS A 104 16.15 3.67 -3.70
N SER A 105 14.94 4.21 -3.64
CA SER A 105 14.43 4.96 -2.48
C SER A 105 13.61 4.10 -1.53
N GLY A 106 13.08 2.97 -2.00
CA GLY A 106 12.11 2.16 -1.26
C GLY A 106 10.70 2.73 -1.28
N ALA A 107 10.44 3.85 -1.97
CA ALA A 107 9.12 4.46 -2.06
C ALA A 107 8.17 3.63 -2.92
N VAL A 108 6.89 3.63 -2.54
CA VAL A 108 5.81 2.99 -3.31
C VAL A 108 5.05 4.08 -4.04
N HIS A 109 4.90 3.91 -5.35
CA HIS A 109 4.22 4.81 -6.25
C HIS A 109 2.91 4.21 -6.73
N CYS A 110 1.90 5.06 -6.87
CA CYS A 110 0.66 4.75 -7.59
C CYS A 110 0.77 5.28 -9.02
N LEU A 111 0.28 4.51 -9.98
CA LEU A 111 0.35 4.81 -11.42
C LEU A 111 -1.06 4.86 -12.02
N PRO A 112 -1.79 5.98 -11.84
CA PRO A 112 -3.16 6.07 -12.34
C PRO A 112 -3.21 6.30 -13.85
N GLN A 113 -4.12 5.63 -14.55
CA GLN A 113 -4.17 5.68 -16.02
C GLN A 113 -4.39 7.08 -16.60
N ASP A 114 -5.13 7.93 -15.89
CA ASP A 114 -5.57 9.26 -16.36
C ASP A 114 -5.07 10.41 -15.46
N SER A 115 -4.04 10.19 -14.64
CA SER A 115 -3.48 11.24 -13.78
C SER A 115 -1.96 11.13 -13.56
N GLU A 116 -1.39 12.05 -12.79
CA GLU A 116 0.03 12.06 -12.49
C GLU A 116 0.43 10.92 -11.55
N ILE A 117 1.58 10.29 -11.79
CA ILE A 117 2.18 9.33 -10.87
C ILE A 117 2.52 10.06 -9.56
N TYR A 118 2.05 9.52 -8.44
CA TYR A 118 2.32 10.08 -7.11
C TYR A 118 2.89 9.03 -6.15
N VAL A 119 3.49 9.51 -5.06
CA VAL A 119 3.99 8.66 -3.97
C VAL A 119 2.78 8.19 -3.16
N LEU A 120 2.50 6.89 -3.18
CA LEU A 120 1.49 6.27 -2.34
C LEU A 120 2.03 6.04 -0.92
N SER A 121 3.31 5.72 -0.78
CA SER A 121 3.99 5.66 0.52
C SER A 121 5.47 6.00 0.37
N SER A 122 6.03 6.76 1.31
CA SER A 122 7.41 7.22 1.24
C SER A 122 8.43 6.10 1.50
N SER A 123 7.98 4.97 2.05
CA SER A 123 8.73 3.71 2.04
C SER A 123 7.83 2.47 1.99
N LEU A 124 8.38 1.34 1.56
CA LEU A 124 7.71 0.04 1.56
C LEU A 124 7.28 -0.40 2.97
N ARG A 125 8.07 -0.06 4.01
CA ARG A 125 7.68 -0.35 5.40
C ARG A 125 6.46 0.45 5.83
N GLN A 126 6.34 1.72 5.42
CA GLN A 126 5.17 2.53 5.73
C GLN A 126 3.94 2.04 4.97
N PHE A 127 4.10 1.63 3.71
CA PHE A 127 3.05 0.95 2.95
C PHE A 127 2.52 -0.28 3.71
N VAL A 128 3.42 -1.17 4.16
CA VAL A 128 3.06 -2.34 4.99
C VAL A 128 2.43 -1.92 6.32
N HIS A 129 2.87 -0.82 6.92
CA HIS A 129 2.27 -0.30 8.14
C HIS A 129 0.83 0.17 7.92
N PHE A 130 0.53 0.81 6.79
CA PHE A 130 -0.84 1.20 6.47
C PHE A 130 -1.74 -0.03 6.31
N LEU A 131 -1.29 -1.07 5.60
CA LEU A 131 -2.01 -2.35 5.51
C LEU A 131 -2.28 -2.97 6.89
N TYR A 132 -1.29 -2.93 7.78
CA TYR A 132 -1.45 -3.36 9.18
C TYR A 132 -2.51 -2.55 9.93
N LEU A 133 -2.49 -1.23 9.82
CA LEU A 133 -3.47 -0.36 10.48
C LEU A 133 -4.89 -0.67 9.99
N LEU A 134 -5.07 -0.84 8.67
CA LEU A 134 -6.35 -1.20 8.08
C LEU A 134 -6.87 -2.53 8.64
N GLN A 135 -6.07 -3.60 8.54
CA GLN A 135 -6.52 -4.91 9.02
C GLN A 135 -6.73 -4.94 10.54
N ARG A 136 -5.91 -4.23 11.33
CA ARG A 136 -6.08 -4.13 12.79
C ARG A 136 -7.40 -3.46 13.17
N GLU A 137 -7.84 -2.46 12.41
CA GLU A 137 -9.08 -1.72 12.65
C GLU A 137 -10.30 -2.36 11.98
N ARG A 138 -10.13 -3.40 11.15
CA ARG A 138 -11.21 -4.11 10.45
C ARG A 138 -12.40 -4.52 11.33
N PRO A 139 -12.24 -4.97 12.60
CA PRO A 139 -13.38 -5.27 13.46
C PRO A 139 -14.29 -4.07 13.78
N ASN A 140 -13.80 -2.85 13.56
CA ASN A 140 -14.52 -1.60 13.79
C ASN A 140 -15.12 -1.01 12.50
N TYR A 141 -14.94 -1.65 11.35
CA TYR A 141 -15.55 -1.21 10.10
C TYR A 141 -17.05 -1.45 10.15
N THR A 142 -17.82 -0.53 9.59
CA THR A 142 -19.26 -0.74 9.45
C THR A 142 -19.50 -1.41 8.10
N PRO A 143 -19.93 -2.69 8.05
CA PRO A 143 -20.38 -3.29 6.81
C PRO A 143 -21.70 -2.64 6.43
N VAL A 144 -21.64 -1.59 5.61
CA VAL A 144 -22.83 -0.96 5.06
C VAL A 144 -23.17 -1.72 3.78
N GLU A 145 -23.99 -2.77 3.88
CA GLU A 145 -24.55 -3.44 2.69
C GLU A 145 -25.54 -2.54 1.94
N ASN A 146 -26.13 -1.56 2.64
CA ASN A 146 -27.06 -0.59 2.07
C ASN A 146 -26.90 0.77 2.78
N PRO A 147 -26.56 1.86 2.06
CA PRO A 147 -26.33 3.19 2.67
C PRO A 147 -27.56 3.75 3.41
N GLU A 148 -28.77 3.24 3.16
CA GLU A 148 -29.99 3.58 3.91
C GLU A 148 -30.05 2.97 5.33
N ASP A 149 -29.21 1.97 5.64
CA ASP A 149 -29.11 1.34 6.96
C ASP A 149 -28.17 2.11 7.92
N LEU A 150 -27.52 3.18 7.43
CA LEU A 150 -26.79 4.15 8.25
C LEU A 150 -27.81 4.97 9.06
N THR A 151 -28.04 4.58 10.31
CA THR A 151 -28.83 5.38 11.25
C THR A 151 -27.94 6.34 12.06
N ASP A 152 -28.43 7.54 12.35
CA ASP A 152 -27.77 8.55 13.22
C ASP A 152 -27.40 8.04 14.63
N ASP A 153 -27.95 6.88 15.03
CA ASP A 153 -27.73 6.21 16.32
C ASP A 153 -26.62 5.12 16.28
N LEU A 154 -25.85 5.02 15.19
CA LEU A 154 -24.61 4.24 15.16
C LEU A 154 -23.45 5.12 15.69
N PRO A 155 -23.10 5.06 16.99
CA PRO A 155 -21.79 5.55 17.41
C PRO A 155 -20.73 4.73 16.68
N PHE A 156 -19.55 5.31 16.38
CA PHE A 156 -18.31 4.62 15.97
C PHE A 156 -17.85 4.65 14.50
N VAL A 157 -18.51 5.33 13.56
CA VAL A 157 -18.04 5.30 12.17
C VAL A 157 -17.03 6.42 11.86
N GLU A 158 -17.39 7.69 12.07
CA GLU A 158 -16.46 8.82 11.88
C GLU A 158 -15.23 8.72 12.81
N ASP A 159 -15.40 8.20 14.03
CA ASP A 159 -14.31 7.97 14.99
C ASP A 159 -13.23 6.99 14.48
N VAL A 160 -13.59 6.04 13.61
CA VAL A 160 -12.65 5.06 13.04
C VAL A 160 -11.84 5.70 11.93
N ARG A 161 -12.49 6.41 11.00
CA ARG A 161 -11.82 7.17 9.93
C ARG A 161 -10.83 8.17 10.51
N ASP A 162 -11.27 9.03 11.42
CA ASP A 162 -10.44 10.09 11.98
C ASP A 162 -9.24 9.52 12.75
N ARG A 163 -9.44 8.43 13.49
CA ARG A 163 -8.35 7.75 14.21
C ARG A 163 -7.35 7.13 13.23
N LEU A 164 -7.82 6.39 12.22
CA LEU A 164 -6.95 5.78 11.22
C LEU A 164 -6.18 6.84 10.42
N GLU A 165 -6.85 7.89 9.98
CA GLU A 165 -6.23 8.99 9.25
C GLU A 165 -5.15 9.68 10.10
N ALA A 166 -5.41 9.90 11.40
CA ALA A 166 -4.41 10.46 12.32
C ALA A 166 -3.21 9.52 12.53
N GLU A 167 -3.44 8.22 12.66
CA GLU A 167 -2.36 7.23 12.77
C GLU A 167 -1.54 7.12 11.49
N MET A 168 -2.19 7.02 10.33
CA MET A 168 -1.55 6.99 9.01
C MET A 168 -0.72 8.26 8.79
N ARG A 169 -1.25 9.43 9.11
CA ARG A 169 -0.51 10.70 9.03
C ARG A 169 0.68 10.76 9.98
N SER A 170 0.61 10.11 11.15
CA SER A 170 1.75 10.00 12.05
C SER A 170 2.83 9.05 11.52
N VAL A 171 2.46 8.06 10.71
CA VAL A 171 3.37 7.03 10.17
C VAL A 171 4.04 7.52 8.88
N ASP A 172 3.25 8.08 7.96
CA ASP A 172 3.72 8.65 6.70
C ASP A 172 2.97 9.96 6.39
N PRO A 173 3.49 11.10 6.88
CA PRO A 173 2.93 12.41 6.56
C PRO A 173 2.93 12.72 5.06
N VAL A 174 3.92 12.24 4.31
CA VAL A 174 4.09 12.58 2.89
C VAL A 174 2.94 12.00 2.07
N ALA A 175 2.60 10.73 2.31
CA ALA A 175 1.46 10.08 1.66
C ALA A 175 0.13 10.79 1.99
N MET A 176 -0.04 11.18 3.26
CA MET A 176 -1.30 11.76 3.76
C MET A 176 -1.45 13.27 3.48
N GLU A 177 -0.39 13.96 3.05
CA GLU A 177 -0.42 15.36 2.59
C GLU A 177 -0.95 15.48 1.15
N ASN A 178 -0.82 14.44 0.33
CA ASN A 178 -1.42 14.41 -1.00
C ASN A 178 -2.94 14.13 -0.88
N PRO A 179 -3.82 15.10 -1.22
CA PRO A 179 -5.26 14.91 -1.11
C PRO A 179 -5.82 13.89 -2.12
N ASP A 180 -5.13 13.68 -3.25
CA ASP A 180 -5.55 12.76 -4.30
C ASP A 180 -4.98 11.34 -4.08
N CYS A 181 -4.33 11.11 -2.94
CA CYS A 181 -3.77 9.81 -2.59
C CYS A 181 -4.87 8.78 -2.32
N HIS A 182 -4.74 7.59 -2.92
CA HIS A 182 -5.76 6.53 -2.82
C HIS A 182 -6.09 6.09 -1.39
N TRP A 183 -5.19 6.34 -0.43
CA TRP A 183 -5.46 6.10 0.99
C TRP A 183 -6.69 6.85 1.50
N HIS A 184 -6.97 8.06 1.00
CA HIS A 184 -8.17 8.80 1.40
C HIS A 184 -9.44 8.11 0.89
N GLY A 185 -9.43 7.59 -0.34
CA GLY A 185 -10.55 6.80 -0.88
C GLY A 185 -10.80 5.52 -0.09
N ILE A 186 -9.72 4.81 0.31
CA ILE A 186 -9.83 3.64 1.19
C ILE A 186 -10.42 4.04 2.56
N LEU A 187 -9.98 5.16 3.14
CA LEU A 187 -10.49 5.67 4.42
C LEU A 187 -11.97 6.08 4.34
N ASP A 188 -12.43 6.60 3.22
CA ASP A 188 -13.83 6.94 3.00
C ASP A 188 -14.69 5.68 2.77
N TYR A 189 -14.16 4.67 2.07
CA TYR A 189 -14.88 3.41 1.88
C TYR A 189 -15.18 2.71 3.21
N ILE A 190 -14.20 2.61 4.12
CA ILE A 190 -14.35 1.84 5.37
C ILE A 190 -15.43 2.40 6.30
N VAL A 191 -15.89 3.63 6.05
CA VAL A 191 -16.97 4.30 6.78
C VAL A 191 -18.25 4.52 5.99
N GLY A 192 -18.20 4.59 4.66
CA GLY A 192 -19.32 5.06 3.83
C GLY A 192 -19.72 4.16 2.68
N GLY A 193 -18.90 3.18 2.30
CA GLY A 193 -19.29 2.11 1.37
C GLY A 193 -19.47 2.47 -0.11
N GLU A 194 -18.93 3.58 -0.62
CA GLU A 194 -18.90 3.81 -2.08
C GLU A 194 -17.48 4.22 -2.56
N TYR A 195 -17.11 3.68 -3.73
CA TYR A 195 -15.93 4.04 -4.54
C TYR A 195 -16.38 4.93 -5.70
#